data_AF-A0A182XK49-F1
#
_entry.id   AF-A0A182XK49-F1
#
_cell.length_a   1.000
_cell.length_b   1.000
_cell.length_c   1.000
_cell.angle_alpha   90.00
_cell.angle_beta   90.00
_cell.angle_gamma   90.00
#
_symmetry.space_group_name_H-M   'P 1'
#
loop_
_entity.id
_entity.type
_entity.pdbx_description
1 polymer ?
#
loop_
_entity_poly.entity_id
_entity_poly.type
_entity_poly.pdbx_seq_one_letter_code
_entity_poly.pdbx_strand_id
1 'polypeptide(L)'
;MIFVSLPLKNKIVRKIYHNGFYYCRSKCIYGTTYWVCDRAKQDNCRSRITTFDDKPKGGRPMTLLYVQAWLFTAGQRGKPKLVIENNSYFRTKGDSLRAYWSCSFYKSKKCRSKLVTHRGSHTVKYTHRPHTHPDEYSDTSSVTPLDADIDEFYIRDGKDCLA
;
A
#
# COMPACT_ATOMS: atom_id res chain seq x y z
N MET A 1 3.50 -0.68 -9.63
CA MET A 1 2.87 0.65 -9.43
C MET A 1 3.38 1.15 -8.10
N ILE A 2 4.19 2.21 -8.08
CA ILE A 2 4.79 2.80 -6.87
C ILE A 2 4.08 4.12 -6.57
N PHE A 3 3.84 4.43 -5.29
CA PHE A 3 3.19 5.67 -4.87
C PHE A 3 4.24 6.68 -4.39
N VAL A 4 4.22 7.88 -4.97
CA VAL A 4 5.18 8.95 -4.62
C VAL A 4 4.42 10.26 -4.41
N SER A 5 4.61 10.91 -3.27
CA SER A 5 4.16 12.29 -3.07
C SER A 5 5.13 13.23 -3.79
N LEU A 6 4.67 13.94 -4.81
CA LEU A 6 5.47 14.96 -5.49
C LEU A 6 4.72 16.29 -5.39
N PRO A 7 5.30 17.33 -4.78
CA PRO A 7 4.70 18.65 -4.74
C PRO A 7 4.84 19.30 -6.13
N LEU A 8 3.91 18.97 -7.03
CA LEU A 8 3.90 19.50 -8.39
C LEU A 8 3.29 20.91 -8.38
N LYS A 9 4.13 21.93 -8.23
CA LYS A 9 3.73 23.36 -8.34
C LYS A 9 3.16 23.65 -9.73
N ASN A 10 1.90 24.14 -9.82
CA ASN A 10 1.18 24.84 -10.92
C ASN A 10 1.53 24.60 -12.42
N LYS A 11 2.37 23.63 -12.76
CA LYS A 11 2.77 23.26 -14.12
C LYS A 11 2.37 21.82 -14.36
N ILE A 12 1.75 21.57 -15.51
CA ILE A 12 1.39 20.22 -15.93
C ILE A 12 2.67 19.44 -16.24
N VAL A 13 3.15 18.65 -15.28
CA VAL A 13 4.31 17.76 -15.48
C VAL A 13 3.89 16.59 -16.38
N ARG A 14 4.67 16.36 -17.44
CA ARG A 14 4.43 15.30 -18.44
C ARG A 14 5.38 14.11 -18.32
N LYS A 15 6.55 14.29 -17.69
CA LYS A 15 7.57 13.25 -17.50
C LYS A 15 8.19 13.38 -16.11
N ILE A 16 8.42 12.27 -15.43
CA ILE A 16 9.11 12.20 -14.13
C ILE A 16 10.27 11.19 -14.18
N TYR A 17 11.26 11.38 -13.30
CA TYR A 17 12.37 10.46 -13.10
C TYR A 17 12.31 9.87 -11.69
N HIS A 18 12.44 8.56 -11.56
CA HIS A 18 12.38 7.87 -10.28
C HIS A 18 13.14 6.55 -10.36
N ASN A 19 14.00 6.29 -9.36
CA ASN A 19 14.81 5.07 -9.23
C ASN A 19 15.53 4.65 -10.53
N GLY A 20 16.19 5.59 -11.21
CA GLY A 20 16.93 5.27 -12.43
C GLY A 20 16.10 5.31 -13.72
N PHE A 21 14.78 5.42 -13.63
CA PHE A 21 13.89 5.27 -14.78
C PHE A 21 13.01 6.49 -15.02
N TYR A 22 12.68 6.70 -16.29
CA TYR A 22 11.77 7.75 -16.73
C TYR A 22 10.34 7.22 -16.89
N TYR A 23 9.38 8.08 -16.56
CA TYR A 23 7.97 7.76 -16.67
C TYR A 23 7.20 8.92 -17.32
N CYS A 24 6.32 8.57 -18.25
CA CYS A 24 5.40 9.50 -18.92
C CYS A 24 4.05 9.52 -18.21
N ARG A 25 3.45 10.71 -18.11
CA ARG A 25 2.10 10.89 -17.56
C ARG A 25 1.08 10.17 -18.45
N SER A 26 0.21 9.38 -17.85
CA SER A 26 -0.88 8.66 -18.52
C SER A 26 -2.23 9.32 -18.28
N LYS A 27 -2.77 9.23 -17.06
CA LYS A 27 -4.08 9.82 -16.72
C LYS A 27 -4.01 10.50 -15.38
N CYS A 28 -4.79 11.56 -15.19
CA CYS A 28 -5.01 12.19 -13.89
C CYS A 28 -6.49 12.06 -13.53
N ILE A 29 -6.77 11.52 -12.35
CA ILE A 29 -8.11 11.22 -11.87
C ILE A 29 -8.19 11.68 -10.42
N TYR A 30 -9.06 12.64 -10.10
CA TYR A 30 -9.31 13.12 -8.74
C TYR A 30 -8.03 13.44 -7.93
N GLY A 31 -7.12 14.24 -8.49
CA GLY A 31 -5.84 14.59 -7.84
C GLY A 31 -4.81 13.45 -7.78
N THR A 32 -5.09 12.31 -8.40
CA THR A 32 -4.16 11.19 -8.57
C THR A 32 -3.63 11.15 -10.00
N THR A 33 -2.33 11.35 -10.20
CA THR A 33 -1.68 11.24 -11.51
C THR A 33 -1.00 9.88 -11.67
N TYR A 34 -1.32 9.16 -12.74
CA TYR A 34 -0.74 7.87 -13.08
C TYR A 34 0.35 8.05 -14.15
N TRP A 35 1.46 7.34 -13.96
CA TRP A 35 2.66 7.42 -14.77
C TRP A 35 3.09 6.03 -15.23
N VAL A 36 3.66 5.98 -16.42
CA VAL A 36 4.00 4.74 -17.13
C VAL A 36 5.44 4.83 -17.56
N CYS A 37 6.22 3.77 -17.35
CA CYS A 37 7.61 3.77 -17.82
C CYS A 37 7.66 4.14 -19.31
N ASP A 38 8.57 5.03 -19.70
CA ASP A 38 8.67 5.48 -21.08
C ASP A 38 9.07 4.35 -22.05
N ARG A 39 9.77 3.33 -21.54
CA ARG A 39 10.09 2.08 -22.23
C ARG A 39 8.92 1.08 -22.32
N ALA A 40 7.71 1.42 -21.86
CA ALA A 40 6.58 0.49 -21.88
C ALA A 40 6.21 -0.01 -23.28
N LYS A 41 6.43 0.81 -24.32
CA LYS A 41 6.16 0.43 -25.73
C LYS A 41 7.33 -0.29 -26.39
N GLN A 42 8.55 -0.11 -25.90
CA GLN A 42 9.78 -0.67 -26.48
C GLN A 42 10.03 -2.07 -25.91
N ASP A 43 10.00 -2.20 -24.59
CA ASP A 43 10.43 -3.42 -23.89
C ASP A 43 9.26 -4.16 -23.23
N ASN A 44 8.01 -3.79 -23.57
CA ASN A 44 6.82 -4.23 -22.85
C ASN A 44 6.91 -3.97 -21.33
N CYS A 45 7.65 -2.93 -20.92
CA CYS A 45 7.88 -2.61 -19.51
C CYS A 45 6.57 -2.29 -18.79
N ARG A 46 6.24 -3.05 -17.74
CA ARG A 46 5.00 -2.90 -16.97
C ARG A 46 5.14 -2.00 -15.74
N SER A 47 6.30 -1.35 -15.57
CA SER A 47 6.54 -0.44 -14.45
C SER A 47 5.62 0.79 -14.53
N ARG A 48 5.04 1.16 -13.38
CA ARG A 48 4.07 2.27 -13.24
C ARG A 48 4.37 3.03 -11.95
N ILE A 49 4.11 4.33 -11.94
CA ILE A 49 4.12 5.18 -10.74
C ILE A 49 2.77 5.87 -10.63
N THR A 50 2.35 6.22 -9.43
CA THR A 50 1.18 7.03 -9.17
C THR A 50 1.58 8.12 -8.18
N THR A 51 1.28 9.38 -8.49
CA THR A 51 1.53 10.53 -7.62
C THR A 51 0.21 11.18 -7.24
N PHE A 52 0.22 11.95 -6.15
CA PHE A 52 -0.96 12.62 -5.61
C PHE A 52 -0.67 14.10 -5.42
N ASP A 53 -1.65 14.94 -5.73
CA ASP A 53 -1.58 16.38 -5.44
C ASP A 53 -1.95 16.62 -3.97
N ASP A 54 -1.23 17.52 -3.29
CA ASP A 54 -1.37 17.80 -1.85
C ASP A 54 -2.75 18.35 -1.43
N LYS A 55 -3.60 18.75 -2.39
CA LYS A 55 -4.95 19.29 -2.13
C LYS A 55 -6.00 18.56 -2.97
N PRO A 56 -6.76 17.59 -2.40
CA PRO A 56 -7.85 16.95 -3.12
C PRO A 56 -8.93 17.98 -3.45
N LYS A 57 -9.09 18.31 -4.73
CA LYS A 57 -10.29 19.02 -5.22
C LYS A 57 -11.44 18.01 -5.23
N GLY A 58 -12.24 18.03 -4.16
CA GLY A 58 -13.47 17.25 -4.03
C GLY A 58 -13.35 16.07 -3.07
N GLY A 59 -13.58 16.34 -1.78
CA GLY A 59 -14.31 15.54 -0.78
C GLY A 59 -14.06 14.03 -0.58
N ARG A 60 -13.31 13.32 -1.42
CA ARG A 60 -12.97 11.91 -1.18
C ARG A 60 -11.76 11.88 -0.24
N PRO A 61 -11.90 11.31 0.97
CA PRO A 61 -10.81 11.28 1.92
C PRO A 61 -9.63 10.50 1.32
N MET A 62 -8.43 10.97 1.63
CA MET A 62 -7.16 10.34 1.27
C MET A 62 -7.24 8.83 1.50
N THR A 63 -7.18 8.06 0.40
CA THR A 63 -7.12 6.59 0.41
C THR A 63 -5.69 6.10 0.67
N LEU A 64 -4.79 7.00 1.07
CA LEU A 64 -3.40 6.69 1.31
C LEU A 64 -3.01 7.17 2.70
N LEU A 65 -2.10 6.42 3.30
CA LEU A 65 -1.47 6.76 4.56
C LEU A 65 0.03 6.51 4.41
N TYR A 66 0.82 7.53 4.71
CA TYR A 66 2.27 7.35 4.87
C TYR A 66 2.54 6.88 6.30
N VAL A 67 3.33 5.82 6.45
CA VAL A 67 3.80 5.35 7.75
C VAL A 67 5.29 5.63 7.89
N GLN A 68 5.75 5.94 9.10
CA GLN A 68 7.18 6.16 9.34
C GLN A 68 7.95 4.83 9.32
N ALA A 69 7.36 3.80 9.93
CA ALA A 69 7.88 2.45 10.00
C ALA A 69 6.73 1.43 9.97
N TRP A 70 7.06 0.18 9.68
CA TRP A 70 6.10 -0.92 9.73
C TRP A 70 6.01 -1.48 11.14
N LEU A 71 4.79 -1.60 11.65
CA LEU A 71 4.51 -2.23 12.93
C LEU A 71 3.80 -3.57 12.68
N PHE A 72 4.35 -4.64 13.23
CA PHE A 72 3.75 -5.97 13.18
C PHE A 72 3.38 -6.44 14.57
N THR A 73 2.37 -7.32 14.64
CA THR A 73 1.98 -8.00 15.87
C THR A 73 1.63 -9.46 15.57
N ALA A 74 1.77 -10.32 16.57
CA ALA A 74 1.49 -11.75 16.41
C ALA A 74 -0.02 -12.01 16.24
N GLY A 75 -0.38 -12.84 15.25
CA GLY A 75 -1.71 -13.41 15.13
C GLY A 75 -1.92 -14.62 16.05
N GLN A 76 -3.14 -15.15 16.08
CA GLN A 76 -3.55 -16.32 16.89
C GLN A 76 -2.73 -17.60 16.66
N ARG A 77 -1.94 -17.68 15.58
CA ARG A 77 -1.05 -18.82 15.27
C ARG A 77 0.39 -18.37 15.03
N GLY A 78 0.82 -17.26 15.65
CA GLY A 78 2.15 -16.67 15.46
C GLY A 78 2.37 -15.97 14.12
N LYS A 79 1.48 -16.14 13.13
CA LYS A 79 1.59 -15.45 11.84
C LYS A 79 1.57 -13.93 12.04
N PRO A 80 2.55 -13.18 11.50
CA PRO A 80 2.56 -11.73 11.59
C PRO A 80 1.30 -11.07 11.01
N LYS A 81 0.81 -10.04 11.69
CA LYS A 81 -0.24 -9.12 11.23
C LYS A 81 0.35 -7.73 11.13
N LEU A 82 0.04 -7.01 10.06
CA LEU A 82 0.42 -5.61 9.89
C LEU A 82 -0.53 -4.71 10.69
N VAL A 83 -0.02 -3.81 11.50
CA VAL A 83 -0.81 -2.82 12.24
C VAL A 83 -0.76 -1.49 11.51
N ILE A 84 -1.93 -0.97 11.15
CA ILE A 84 -2.09 0.33 10.52
C ILE A 84 -3.14 1.13 11.31
N GLU A 85 -2.80 2.38 11.64
CA GLU A 85 -3.57 3.19 12.59
C GLU A 85 -3.78 2.36 13.87
N ASN A 86 -5.02 2.00 14.21
CA ASN A 86 -5.35 1.30 15.45
C ASN A 86 -5.93 -0.10 15.21
N ASN A 87 -5.70 -0.67 14.02
CA ASN A 87 -6.27 -1.94 13.60
C ASN A 87 -5.22 -2.87 13.01
N SER A 88 -5.33 -4.16 13.30
CA SER A 88 -4.46 -5.16 12.67
C SER A 88 -5.06 -5.73 11.38
N TYR A 89 -4.18 -6.12 10.46
CA TYR A 89 -4.50 -6.67 9.16
C TYR A 89 -3.66 -7.91 8.87
N PHE A 90 -4.29 -8.92 8.27
CA PHE A 90 -3.59 -10.11 7.80
C PHE A 90 -3.41 -10.06 6.28
N ARG A 91 -2.28 -10.60 5.80
CA ARG A 91 -2.02 -10.76 4.38
C ARG A 91 -2.98 -11.79 3.80
N THR A 92 -3.65 -11.41 2.72
CA THR A 92 -4.59 -12.28 1.98
C THR A 92 -3.96 -12.91 0.74
N LYS A 93 -3.22 -12.12 -0.02
CA LYS A 93 -2.49 -12.53 -1.22
C LYS A 93 -1.40 -11.50 -1.51
N GLY A 94 -0.41 -11.88 -2.29
CA GLY A 94 0.63 -10.95 -2.73
C GLY A 94 1.39 -11.44 -3.94
N ASP A 95 2.20 -10.55 -4.48
CA ASP A 95 3.22 -10.84 -5.48
C ASP A 95 4.52 -10.11 -5.08
N SER A 96 5.56 -10.24 -5.90
CA SER A 96 6.89 -9.64 -5.69
C SER A 96 6.92 -8.13 -5.55
N LEU A 97 5.81 -7.43 -5.80
CA LEU A 97 5.70 -5.99 -5.80
C LEU A 97 4.64 -5.45 -4.83
N ARG A 98 3.67 -6.26 -4.40
CA ARG A 98 2.55 -5.79 -3.57
C ARG A 98 1.96 -6.90 -2.70
N ALA A 99 1.50 -6.51 -1.53
CA ALA A 99 0.78 -7.37 -0.61
C ALA A 99 -0.60 -6.77 -0.34
N TYR A 100 -1.62 -7.63 -0.36
CA TYR A 100 -3.01 -7.29 -0.11
C TYR A 100 -3.38 -7.71 1.30
N TRP A 101 -3.98 -6.79 2.05
CA TRP A 101 -4.25 -6.96 3.47
C TRP A 101 -5.73 -6.76 3.73
N SER A 102 -6.30 -7.59 4.61
CA SER A 102 -7.67 -7.46 5.11
C SER A 102 -7.65 -7.30 6.62
N CYS A 103 -8.56 -6.48 7.15
CA CYS A 103 -8.68 -6.28 8.59
C CYS A 103 -8.87 -7.62 9.31
N SER A 104 -8.22 -7.81 10.45
CA SER A 104 -8.33 -9.03 11.28
C SER A 104 -9.76 -9.38 11.68
N PHE A 105 -10.63 -8.37 11.82
CA PHE A 105 -12.05 -8.57 12.10
C PHE A 105 -12.91 -8.79 10.84
N TYR A 106 -12.31 -9.10 9.69
CA TYR A 106 -13.04 -9.40 8.45
C TYR A 106 -14.07 -10.52 8.62
N LYS A 107 -13.69 -11.60 9.33
CA LYS A 107 -14.59 -12.74 9.58
C LYS A 107 -15.49 -12.53 10.80
N SER A 108 -14.94 -12.07 11.91
CA SER A 108 -15.66 -11.99 13.19
C SER A 108 -16.63 -10.81 13.29
N LYS A 109 -16.30 -9.64 12.74
CA LYS A 109 -17.16 -8.44 12.77
C LYS A 109 -17.65 -8.01 11.38
N LYS A 110 -17.54 -8.89 10.37
CA LYS A 110 -17.88 -8.63 8.96
C LYS A 110 -17.21 -7.36 8.39
N CYS A 111 -16.04 -6.99 8.91
CA CYS A 111 -15.33 -5.79 8.48
C CYS A 111 -14.90 -5.90 7.02
N ARG A 112 -15.03 -4.82 6.25
CA ARG A 112 -14.62 -4.79 4.84
C ARG A 112 -13.38 -3.95 4.58
N SER A 113 -12.76 -3.40 5.63
CA SER A 113 -11.54 -2.61 5.54
C SER A 113 -10.40 -3.43 4.93
N LYS A 114 -9.77 -2.87 3.89
CA LYS A 114 -8.76 -3.50 3.06
C LYS A 114 -7.75 -2.47 2.59
N LEU A 115 -6.50 -2.90 2.55
CA LEU A 115 -5.39 -2.07 2.10
C LEU A 115 -4.36 -2.87 1.29
N VAL A 116 -3.47 -2.14 0.63
CA VAL A 116 -2.40 -2.66 -0.20
C VAL A 116 -1.12 -1.94 0.18
N THR A 117 -0.04 -2.70 0.34
CA THR A 117 1.33 -2.17 0.50
C THR A 117 2.15 -2.53 -0.73
N HIS A 118 3.20 -1.75 -0.98
CA HIS A 118 4.09 -1.92 -2.13
C HIS A 118 5.55 -2.03 -1.67
N ARG A 119 6.29 -2.94 -2.31
CA ARG A 119 7.72 -3.13 -2.02
C ARG A 119 8.50 -1.83 -2.22
N GLY A 120 9.32 -1.47 -1.24
CA GLY A 120 10.13 -0.24 -1.26
C GLY A 120 9.33 1.06 -1.09
N SER A 121 8.11 1.02 -0.55
CA SER A 121 7.30 2.22 -0.30
C SER A 121 6.61 2.14 1.06
N HIS A 122 6.79 3.16 1.91
CA HIS A 122 6.08 3.29 3.20
C HIS A 122 4.67 3.87 3.05
N THR A 123 4.09 3.80 1.85
CA THR A 123 2.74 4.29 1.59
C THR A 123 1.77 3.12 1.53
N VAL A 124 0.78 3.16 2.42
CA VAL A 124 -0.36 2.25 2.46
C VAL A 124 -1.47 2.81 1.60
N LYS A 125 -2.10 1.96 0.78
CA LYS A 125 -3.30 2.32 0.02
C LYS A 125 -4.51 1.56 0.51
N TYR A 126 -5.50 2.26 1.07
CA TYR A 126 -6.81 1.70 1.34
C TYR A 126 -7.57 1.45 0.03
N THR A 127 -8.00 0.20 -0.17
CA THR A 127 -9.00 -0.15 -1.19
C THR A 127 -10.41 -0.03 -0.61
N HIS A 128 -10.53 -0.18 0.71
CA HIS A 128 -11.73 0.13 1.47
C HIS A 128 -11.28 0.59 2.87
N ARG A 129 -11.50 1.87 3.22
CA ARG A 129 -11.02 2.44 4.49
C ARG A 129 -11.96 2.22 5.69
N PRO A 130 -13.29 2.37 5.56
CA PRO A 130 -14.17 2.31 6.73
C PRO A 130 -14.14 0.96 7.44
N HIS A 131 -14.09 1.02 8.77
CA HIS A 131 -14.29 -0.11 9.68
C HIS A 131 -15.74 -0.15 10.16
N THR A 132 -16.27 -1.35 10.39
CA THR A 132 -17.61 -1.59 10.93
C THR A 132 -17.58 -1.96 12.42
N HIS A 133 -16.49 -1.61 13.09
CA HIS A 133 -16.21 -1.94 14.48
C HIS A 133 -15.31 -0.86 15.10
N PRO A 134 -15.29 -0.75 16.44
CA PRO A 134 -14.31 0.07 17.13
C PRO A 134 -12.90 -0.46 16.94
N ASP A 135 -11.93 0.41 17.16
CA ASP A 135 -10.51 0.10 17.02
C ASP A 135 -10.08 -1.06 17.92
N GLU A 136 -9.12 -1.86 17.42
CA GLU A 136 -8.55 -2.99 18.15
C GLU A 136 -7.64 -2.52 19.28
N TYR A 137 -6.91 -1.43 19.06
CA TYR A 137 -5.96 -0.86 20.00
C TYR A 137 -6.35 0.58 20.34
N SER A 138 -6.25 0.97 21.61
CA SER A 138 -6.42 2.37 22.02
C SER A 138 -5.29 3.26 21.50
N ASP A 139 -4.07 2.73 21.49
CA ASP A 139 -2.87 3.33 20.92
C ASP A 139 -1.96 2.24 20.33
N THR A 140 -1.29 2.54 19.22
CA THR A 140 -0.20 1.75 18.64
C THR A 140 0.90 1.40 19.64
N SER A 141 1.14 2.24 20.65
CA SER A 141 2.10 1.97 21.73
C SER A 141 1.74 0.76 22.59
N SER A 142 0.45 0.36 22.62
CA SER A 142 -0.03 -0.82 23.37
C SER A 142 0.15 -2.14 22.62
N VAL A 143 0.52 -2.08 21.34
CA VAL A 143 0.72 -3.25 20.51
C VAL A 143 1.99 -3.95 20.95
N THR A 144 1.93 -5.27 21.16
CA THR A 144 3.15 -6.08 21.32
C THR A 144 3.83 -6.22 19.95
N PRO A 145 5.01 -5.60 19.76
CA PRO A 145 5.68 -5.62 18.47
C PRO A 145 6.20 -7.02 18.19
N LEU A 146 6.09 -7.42 16.93
CA LEU A 146 6.72 -8.61 16.39
C LEU A 146 7.81 -8.16 15.42
N ASP A 147 9.01 -8.72 15.56
CA ASP A 147 10.08 -8.50 14.60
C ASP A 147 9.77 -9.27 13.32
N ALA A 148 9.37 -8.56 12.28
CA ALA A 148 9.03 -9.11 10.98
C ALA A 148 9.41 -8.10 9.89
N ASP A 149 10.05 -8.58 8.83
CA ASP A 149 10.40 -7.75 7.68
C ASP A 149 9.20 -7.70 6.71
N ILE A 150 8.83 -6.47 6.29
CA ILE A 150 7.76 -6.31 5.29
C ILE A 150 8.12 -7.00 3.96
N ASP A 151 9.41 -7.16 3.66
CA ASP A 151 9.84 -7.76 2.40
C ASP A 151 9.47 -9.24 2.28
N GLU A 152 9.30 -9.95 3.40
CA GLU A 152 8.82 -11.34 3.44
C GLU A 152 7.41 -11.49 2.86
N PHE A 153 6.58 -10.44 2.97
CA PHE A 153 5.20 -10.45 2.49
C PHE A 153 5.06 -10.20 0.98
N TYR A 154 6.17 -9.92 0.29
CA TYR A 154 6.20 -9.83 -1.18
C TYR A 154 6.62 -11.14 -1.85
N ILE A 155 6.88 -12.22 -1.12
CA ILE A 155 7.18 -13.52 -1.76
C ILE A 155 5.89 -14.09 -2.38
N ARG A 156 5.96 -14.62 -3.62
CA ARG A 156 4.81 -15.30 -4.24
C ARG A 156 4.47 -16.55 -3.42
N ASP A 157 3.21 -16.71 -3.05
CA ASP A 157 2.72 -17.98 -2.50
C ASP A 157 2.82 -19.04 -3.61
N GLY A 158 3.90 -19.86 -3.61
CA GLY A 158 4.15 -20.79 -4.71
C GLY A 158 5.52 -21.50 -4.82
N LYS A 159 6.39 -21.46 -3.81
CA LYS A 159 7.53 -22.38 -3.57
C LYS A 159 7.73 -22.35 -2.05
N ASP A 160 7.46 -23.37 -1.23
CA ASP A 160 7.85 -24.78 -1.34
C ASP A 160 6.77 -25.70 -0.75
N CYS A 161 6.32 -26.68 -1.53
CA CYS A 161 5.70 -27.92 -1.05
C CYS A 161 5.92 -28.97 -2.14
N LEU A 162 7.16 -29.41 -2.34
CA LEU A 162 7.52 -30.73 -2.87
C LEU A 162 8.95 -31.01 -2.38
N ALA A 163 9.03 -31.65 -1.21
CA ALA A 163 10.02 -32.69 -0.97
C ALA A 163 9.51 -33.97 -1.65
#